data_AF-A0A6C0HN62-F1
#
_entry.id   AF-A0A6C0HN62-F1
#
_cell.length_a   1.000
_cell.length_b   1.000
_cell.length_c   1.000
_cell.angle_alpha   90.00
_cell.angle_beta   90.00
_cell.angle_gamma   90.00
#
_symmetry.space_group_name_H-M   'P 1'
#
loop_
_entity.id
_entity.type
_entity.pdbx_description
1 polymer ?
#
loop_
_entity_poly.entity_id
_entity_poly.type
_entity_poly.pdbx_seq_one_letter_code
_entity_poly.pdbx_strand_id
1 'polypeptide(L)'
;MGKQHKSHKSHKSVNTSKTKKLRPSPIESATSLPEGSIRRGGNNGKWVIKETTNGTGRWMPIENIKLNGWQLLTVDYLEKHIGKSIDIYDTEYSDKWPTKSAKMYKWKFTPNGDANVNRKKTNLIGWLKTRKPAVLPGQIFSVLGDGEFPSVQIDSKYSNIASSNVMNIMSFVKCVKNK
;
A
#
# COMPACT_ATOMS: atom_id res chain seq x y z
N MET A 1 -75.26 -15.18 17.09
CA MET A 1 -74.12 -15.69 17.87
C MET A 1 -72.84 -15.34 17.14
N GLY A 2 -72.09 -14.36 17.66
CA GLY A 2 -70.86 -13.88 17.04
C GLY A 2 -69.65 -14.76 17.36
N LYS A 3 -68.73 -14.88 16.41
CA LYS A 3 -67.34 -15.28 16.67
C LYS A 3 -66.42 -14.27 16.01
N GLN A 4 -65.80 -13.43 16.84
CA GLN A 4 -64.70 -12.55 16.49
C GLN A 4 -63.47 -13.41 16.20
N HIS A 5 -62.93 -13.34 14.99
CA HIS A 5 -61.57 -13.82 14.70
C HIS A 5 -60.58 -12.68 14.98
N LYS A 6 -59.71 -12.91 15.97
CA LYS A 6 -58.62 -12.02 16.36
C LYS A 6 -57.61 -11.91 15.22
N SER A 7 -57.39 -10.68 14.75
CA SER A 7 -56.27 -10.31 13.89
C SER A 7 -54.97 -10.38 14.69
N HIS A 8 -54.03 -11.23 14.28
CA HIS A 8 -52.66 -11.20 14.77
C HIS A 8 -51.93 -10.03 14.08
N LYS A 9 -51.66 -8.98 14.84
CA LYS A 9 -50.71 -7.93 14.48
C LYS A 9 -49.33 -8.57 14.31
N SER A 10 -48.90 -8.72 13.06
CA SER A 10 -47.50 -8.93 12.70
C SER A 10 -46.72 -7.68 13.11
N HIS A 11 -45.89 -7.82 14.15
CA HIS A 11 -44.85 -6.83 14.45
C HIS A 11 -43.85 -6.85 13.29
N LYS A 12 -44.00 -5.90 12.36
CA LYS A 12 -42.92 -5.52 11.44
C LYS A 12 -41.74 -5.04 12.29
N SER A 13 -40.74 -5.90 12.47
CA SER A 13 -39.44 -5.45 12.95
C SER A 13 -38.86 -4.53 11.87
N VAL A 14 -38.82 -3.24 12.18
CA VAL A 14 -38.11 -2.25 11.39
C VAL A 14 -36.63 -2.61 11.49
N ASN A 15 -36.13 -3.35 10.49
CA ASN A 15 -34.71 -3.58 10.29
C ASN A 15 -34.11 -2.25 9.81
N THR A 16 -33.77 -1.38 10.76
CA THR A 16 -32.83 -0.29 10.55
C THR A 16 -31.54 -0.90 10.00
N SER A 17 -31.27 -0.69 8.72
CA SER A 17 -30.04 -1.09 8.04
C SER A 17 -28.85 -0.32 8.63
N LYS A 18 -28.32 -0.83 9.75
CA LYS A 18 -26.97 -0.45 10.20
C LYS A 18 -26.01 -0.88 9.09
N THR A 19 -25.52 0.08 8.31
CA THR A 19 -24.40 -0.10 7.40
C THR A 19 -23.25 -0.73 8.19
N LYS A 20 -23.04 -2.03 7.99
CA LYS A 20 -21.97 -2.78 8.65
C LYS A 20 -20.66 -2.08 8.27
N LYS A 21 -20.01 -1.44 9.24
CA LYS A 21 -18.70 -0.79 9.04
C LYS A 21 -17.75 -1.85 8.47
N LEU A 22 -17.33 -1.68 7.22
CA LEU A 22 -16.42 -2.62 6.56
C LEU A 22 -15.13 -2.69 7.37
N ARG A 23 -14.68 -3.92 7.63
CA ARG A 23 -13.42 -4.13 8.35
C ARG A 23 -12.26 -3.61 7.49
N PRO A 24 -11.26 -2.93 8.06
CA PRO A 24 -10.13 -2.43 7.27
C PRO A 24 -9.32 -3.55 6.61
N SER A 25 -9.15 -4.69 7.29
CA SER A 25 -8.38 -5.83 6.80
C SER A 25 -9.16 -6.72 5.80
N PRO A 26 -8.50 -7.61 5.05
CA PRO A 26 -9.18 -8.52 4.13
C PRO A 26 -10.12 -9.46 4.87
N ILE A 27 -11.41 -9.55 4.48
CA ILE A 27 -12.19 -10.79 4.26
C ILE A 27 -11.80 -12.10 4.95
N GLU A 28 -10.74 -12.64 4.42
CA GLU A 28 -10.27 -13.98 4.64
C GLU A 28 -9.43 -14.07 5.92
N SER A 29 -9.36 -15.25 6.54
CA SER A 29 -8.48 -15.43 7.68
C SER A 29 -7.01 -15.29 7.26
N ALA A 30 -6.19 -14.65 8.07
CA ALA A 30 -4.74 -14.64 7.83
C ALA A 30 -4.09 -16.02 8.04
N THR A 31 -4.82 -16.97 8.63
CA THR A 31 -4.35 -18.34 8.85
C THR A 31 -4.71 -19.30 7.71
N SER A 32 -5.53 -18.88 6.74
CA SER A 32 -5.92 -19.73 5.60
C SER A 32 -5.00 -19.60 4.39
N LEU A 33 -4.00 -18.72 4.47
CA LEU A 33 -3.08 -18.40 3.38
C LEU A 33 -1.63 -18.36 3.91
N PRO A 34 -0.63 -18.63 3.06
CA PRO A 34 0.77 -18.60 3.48
C PRO A 34 1.27 -17.19 3.77
N GLU A 35 2.33 -17.09 4.58
CA GLU A 35 3.07 -15.84 4.81
C GLU A 35 3.48 -15.19 3.48
N GLY A 36 3.38 -13.87 3.41
CA GLY A 36 3.66 -13.10 2.21
C GLY A 36 2.47 -12.98 1.26
N SER A 37 1.34 -13.66 1.48
CA SER A 37 0.14 -13.43 0.65
C SER A 37 -0.35 -11.99 0.80
N ILE A 38 -0.66 -11.34 -0.33
CA ILE A 38 -1.13 -9.95 -0.41
C ILE A 38 -2.61 -9.93 -0.81
N ARG A 39 -3.42 -9.20 -0.06
CA ARG A 39 -4.85 -9.00 -0.35
C ARG A 39 -5.29 -7.57 -0.09
N ARG A 40 -6.38 -7.18 -0.74
CA ARG A 40 -7.06 -5.92 -0.46
C ARG A 40 -7.99 -6.08 0.75
N GLY A 41 -7.94 -5.09 1.62
CA GLY A 41 -8.85 -4.95 2.76
C GLY A 41 -10.18 -4.31 2.37
N GLY A 42 -11.12 -4.26 3.32
CA GLY A 42 -12.42 -3.61 3.09
C GLY A 42 -12.34 -2.10 2.86
N ASN A 43 -11.23 -1.47 3.25
CA ASN A 43 -10.90 -0.07 2.92
C ASN A 43 -10.11 0.06 1.60
N ASN A 44 -9.99 -1.02 0.82
CA ASN A 44 -9.13 -1.20 -0.35
C ASN A 44 -7.61 -1.16 -0.11
N GLY A 45 -7.17 -0.93 1.13
CA GLY A 45 -5.75 -0.96 1.53
C GLY A 45 -5.11 -2.29 1.17
N LYS A 46 -3.81 -2.29 0.85
CA LYS A 46 -3.06 -3.54 0.62
C LYS A 46 -2.53 -4.06 1.95
N TRP A 47 -2.77 -5.33 2.20
CA TRP A 47 -2.35 -6.04 3.39
C TRP A 47 -1.52 -7.25 2.98
N VAL A 48 -0.55 -7.61 3.81
CA VAL A 48 0.29 -8.79 3.63
C VAL A 48 0.21 -9.64 4.90
N ILE A 49 0.24 -10.96 4.74
CA ILE A 49 0.34 -11.87 5.88
C ILE A 49 1.78 -11.90 6.35
N LYS A 50 1.99 -11.64 7.63
CA LYS A 50 3.26 -11.82 8.32
C LYS A 50 3.05 -12.68 9.55
N GLU A 51 3.94 -13.65 9.77
CA GLU A 51 3.91 -14.46 10.98
C GLU A 51 4.40 -13.66 12.18
N THR A 52 3.70 -13.84 13.29
CA THR A 52 4.14 -13.35 14.59
C THR A 52 5.22 -14.27 15.17
N THR A 53 5.85 -13.87 16.27
CA THR A 53 6.84 -14.69 16.99
C THR A 53 6.32 -16.08 17.38
N ASN A 54 5.00 -16.23 17.50
CA ASN A 54 4.33 -17.48 17.87
C ASN A 54 3.89 -18.29 16.63
N GLY A 55 4.37 -17.96 15.42
CA GLY A 55 4.04 -18.65 14.17
C GLY A 55 2.62 -18.40 13.66
N THR A 56 1.81 -17.57 14.33
CA THR A 56 0.46 -17.24 13.86
C THR A 56 0.52 -16.11 12.84
N GLY A 57 -0.01 -16.35 11.64
CA GLY A 57 -0.16 -15.35 10.57
C GLY A 57 -1.14 -14.24 10.92
N ARG A 58 -0.78 -13.00 10.63
CA ARG A 58 -1.66 -11.82 10.78
C ARG A 58 -1.63 -10.94 9.53
N TRP A 59 -2.79 -10.40 9.17
CA TRP A 59 -2.86 -9.32 8.18
C TRP A 59 -2.21 -8.06 8.74
N MET A 60 -1.19 -7.55 8.05
CA MET A 60 -0.55 -6.29 8.38
C MET A 60 -0.56 -5.33 7.18
N PRO A 61 -0.72 -4.01 7.39
CA PRO A 61 -0.66 -3.04 6.30
C PRO A 61 0.70 -3.08 5.62
N ILE A 62 0.72 -3.13 4.29
CA ILE A 62 1.92 -3.44 3.52
C ILE A 62 3.03 -2.37 3.64
N GLU A 63 2.65 -1.11 3.90
CA GLU A 63 3.54 0.06 3.90
C GLU A 63 4.66 -0.01 4.94
N ASN A 64 4.44 -0.74 6.04
CA ASN A 64 5.36 -0.81 7.17
C ASN A 64 6.03 -2.18 7.31
N ILE A 65 5.90 -3.04 6.29
CA ILE A 65 6.36 -4.42 6.38
C ILE A 65 7.78 -4.58 5.86
N LYS A 66 8.58 -5.18 6.76
CA LYS A 66 9.84 -5.85 6.45
C LYS A 66 9.59 -7.34 6.50
N LEU A 67 9.72 -8.00 5.35
CA LEU A 67 9.53 -9.44 5.19
C LEU A 67 10.52 -9.96 4.14
N ASN A 68 11.12 -11.12 4.38
CA ASN A 68 12.10 -11.74 3.49
C ASN A 68 13.28 -10.86 3.09
N GLY A 69 13.67 -9.89 3.94
CA GLY A 69 14.76 -8.96 3.65
C GLY A 69 14.38 -7.79 2.74
N TRP A 70 13.10 -7.68 2.38
CA TRP A 70 12.55 -6.62 1.54
C TRP A 70 11.63 -5.70 2.34
N GLN A 71 11.55 -4.46 1.92
CA GLN A 71 10.52 -3.50 2.30
C GLN A 71 10.08 -2.73 1.05
N LEU A 72 8.82 -2.31 0.98
CA LEU A 72 8.36 -1.47 -0.13
C LEU A 72 9.17 -0.17 -0.16
N LEU A 73 9.38 0.35 -1.37
CA LEU A 73 9.88 1.71 -1.54
C LEU A 73 8.79 2.68 -1.09
N THR A 74 9.07 3.47 -0.07
CA THR A 74 8.14 4.46 0.47
C THR A 74 8.67 5.87 0.33
N VAL A 75 7.74 6.79 0.41
CA VAL A 75 7.95 8.24 0.41
C VAL A 75 8.81 8.67 1.61
N ASP A 76 8.64 8.03 2.76
CA ASP A 76 9.51 8.19 3.94
C ASP A 76 10.94 7.66 3.70
N TYR A 77 11.08 6.54 3.00
CA TYR A 77 12.40 5.98 2.68
C TYR A 77 13.16 6.93 1.75
N LEU A 78 12.49 7.46 0.72
CA LEU A 78 13.07 8.42 -0.22
C LEU A 78 13.52 9.70 0.46
N GLU A 79 12.73 10.26 1.38
CA GLU A 79 13.09 11.47 2.12
C GLU A 79 14.37 11.30 2.94
N LYS A 80 14.55 10.15 3.61
CA LYS A 80 15.76 9.83 4.38
C LYS A 80 17.01 9.68 3.51
N HIS A 81 16.84 9.50 2.20
CA HIS A 81 17.92 9.24 1.24
C HIS A 81 18.06 10.34 0.18
N ILE A 82 17.51 11.54 0.41
CA ILE A 82 17.72 12.68 -0.50
C ILE A 82 19.22 12.88 -0.73
N GLY A 83 19.62 12.94 -2.00
CA GLY A 83 21.01 13.09 -2.46
C GLY A 83 21.87 11.83 -2.33
N LYS A 84 21.30 10.68 -1.93
CA LYS A 84 22.02 9.40 -1.80
C LYS A 84 21.52 8.39 -2.82
N SER A 85 22.44 7.77 -3.55
CA SER A 85 22.10 6.69 -4.48
C SER A 85 21.62 5.45 -3.72
N ILE A 86 20.44 4.95 -4.09
CA ILE A 86 19.81 3.75 -3.56
C ILE A 86 19.62 2.70 -4.66
N ASP A 87 19.70 1.44 -4.27
CA ASP A 87 19.33 0.33 -5.14
C ASP A 87 17.83 0.04 -4.97
N ILE A 88 17.08 0.15 -6.07
CA ILE A 88 15.66 -0.22 -6.15
C ILE A 88 15.55 -1.58 -6.84
N TYR A 89 14.61 -2.39 -6.34
CA TYR A 89 14.33 -3.73 -6.83
C TYR A 89 12.88 -3.80 -7.25
N ASP A 90 12.66 -3.96 -8.56
CA ASP A 90 11.34 -4.03 -9.15
C ASP A 90 10.92 -5.47 -9.44
N THR A 91 9.63 -5.70 -9.28
CA THR A 91 8.95 -6.92 -9.69
C THR A 91 7.60 -6.55 -10.29
N GLU A 92 7.10 -7.40 -11.18
CA GLU A 92 5.73 -7.28 -11.67
C GLU A 92 4.73 -7.32 -10.52
N TYR A 93 3.59 -6.68 -10.73
CA TYR A 93 2.51 -6.71 -9.75
C TYR A 93 2.12 -8.15 -9.42
N SER A 94 2.18 -8.50 -8.14
CA SER A 94 1.90 -9.84 -7.64
C SER A 94 0.97 -9.78 -6.43
N ASP A 95 0.21 -10.85 -6.23
CA ASP A 95 -0.53 -11.08 -4.99
C ASP A 95 0.33 -11.77 -3.92
N LYS A 96 1.65 -11.83 -4.11
CA LYS A 96 2.62 -12.38 -3.16
C LYS A 96 3.79 -11.43 -2.94
N TRP A 97 4.21 -11.36 -1.69
CA TRP A 97 5.43 -10.67 -1.27
C TRP A 97 6.66 -11.41 -1.80
N PRO A 98 7.72 -10.70 -2.24
CA PRO A 98 8.92 -11.34 -2.74
C PRO A 98 9.57 -12.28 -1.70
N THR A 99 10.04 -13.43 -2.16
CA THR A 99 10.87 -14.31 -1.33
C THR A 99 12.30 -13.76 -1.22
N LYS A 100 13.11 -14.31 -0.31
CA LYS A 100 14.53 -13.92 -0.17
C LYS A 100 15.34 -14.14 -1.45
N SER A 101 14.95 -15.11 -2.28
CA SER A 101 15.59 -15.52 -3.52
C SER A 101 14.89 -14.98 -4.78
N ALA A 102 13.90 -14.10 -4.64
CA ALA A 102 13.18 -13.56 -5.77
C ALA A 102 14.13 -12.86 -6.75
N LYS A 103 14.02 -13.22 -8.04
CA LYS A 103 14.72 -12.51 -9.12
C LYS A 103 13.97 -11.22 -9.39
N MET A 104 14.64 -10.09 -9.17
CA MET A 104 14.07 -8.76 -9.30
C MET A 104 14.95 -7.92 -10.21
N TYR A 105 14.36 -7.02 -10.97
CA TYR A 105 15.10 -6.07 -11.78
C TYR A 105 15.68 -4.99 -10.86
N LYS A 106 17.00 -4.85 -10.87
CA LYS A 106 17.72 -3.95 -9.98
C LYS A 106 18.20 -2.73 -10.76
N TRP A 107 17.93 -1.54 -10.23
CA TRP A 107 18.39 -0.28 -10.81
C TRP A 107 18.73 0.74 -9.72
N LYS A 108 19.39 1.84 -10.11
CA LYS A 108 19.83 2.89 -9.19
C LYS A 108 19.00 4.16 -9.32
N PHE A 109 18.69 4.76 -8.18
CA PHE A 109 17.99 6.04 -8.09
C PHE A 109 18.59 6.91 -7.00
N THR A 110 18.66 8.21 -7.24
CA THR A 110 19.10 9.22 -6.27
C THR A 110 17.99 10.26 -6.15
N PRO A 111 17.12 10.19 -5.12
CA PRO A 111 16.04 11.17 -4.98
C PRO A 111 16.63 12.56 -4.72
N ASN A 112 16.18 13.57 -5.46
CA ASN A 112 16.69 14.94 -5.31
C ASN A 112 15.90 15.78 -4.30
N GLY A 113 14.73 15.31 -3.85
CA GLY A 113 13.87 16.04 -2.92
C GLY A 113 12.61 16.62 -3.55
N ASP A 114 12.60 16.76 -4.87
CA ASP A 114 11.53 17.42 -5.61
C ASP A 114 10.49 16.43 -6.11
N ALA A 115 9.35 16.98 -6.54
CA ALA A 115 8.31 16.20 -7.19
C ALA A 115 7.75 16.92 -8.43
N ASN A 116 7.05 16.17 -9.25
CA ASN A 116 6.29 16.67 -10.38
C ASN A 116 4.89 16.06 -10.38
N VAL A 117 3.94 16.83 -10.89
CA VAL A 117 2.60 16.35 -11.23
C VAL A 117 2.52 16.33 -12.74
N ASN A 118 2.28 15.18 -13.37
CA ASN A 118 2.37 15.01 -14.83
C ASN A 118 1.55 16.06 -15.65
N ARG A 119 0.51 16.66 -15.05
CA ARG A 119 -0.31 17.72 -15.67
C ARG A 119 0.18 19.16 -15.42
N LYS A 120 1.23 19.37 -14.64
CA LYS A 120 1.82 20.67 -14.32
C LYS A 120 3.25 20.73 -14.83
N LYS A 121 3.58 21.83 -15.53
CA LYS A 121 4.94 22.09 -16.03
C LYS A 121 5.93 22.50 -14.93
N THR A 122 5.45 22.75 -13.70
CA THR A 122 6.25 23.22 -12.58
C THR A 122 6.58 22.11 -11.60
N ASN A 123 7.85 22.02 -11.24
CA ASN A 123 8.33 21.14 -10.18
C ASN A 123 7.92 21.70 -8.81
N LEU A 124 7.60 20.79 -7.90
CA LEU A 124 7.34 21.03 -6.50
C LEU A 124 8.65 20.88 -5.74
N ILE A 125 9.36 21.99 -5.57
CA ILE A 125 10.69 22.00 -4.96
C ILE A 125 10.63 21.59 -3.49
N GLY A 126 11.48 20.66 -3.08
CA GLY A 126 11.58 20.16 -1.71
C GLY A 126 10.35 19.38 -1.23
N TRP A 127 9.51 18.89 -2.14
CA TRP A 127 8.27 18.19 -1.80
C TRP A 127 8.48 17.00 -0.86
N LEU A 128 9.59 16.26 -0.99
CA LEU A 128 9.87 15.15 -0.09
C LEU A 128 10.00 15.57 1.39
N LYS A 129 10.36 16.82 1.68
CA LYS A 129 10.45 17.33 3.06
C LYS A 129 9.15 18.01 3.49
N THR A 130 8.52 18.75 2.58
CA THR A 130 7.36 19.58 2.91
C THR A 130 6.04 18.82 2.86
N ARG A 131 5.98 17.77 2.05
CA ARG A 131 4.76 17.01 1.70
C ARG A 131 3.63 17.90 1.18
N LYS A 132 3.96 19.05 0.59
CA LYS A 132 3.00 20.07 0.14
C LYS A 132 3.18 20.38 -1.34
N PRO A 133 2.09 20.36 -2.14
CA PRO A 133 0.72 19.99 -1.78
C PRO A 133 0.56 18.48 -1.51
N ALA A 134 -0.56 18.11 -0.89
CA ALA A 134 -0.95 16.71 -0.75
C ALA A 134 -1.19 16.06 -2.13
N VAL A 135 -0.91 14.77 -2.24
CA VAL A 135 -1.20 13.98 -3.45
C VAL A 135 -2.71 13.74 -3.50
N LEU A 136 -3.36 14.11 -4.60
CA LEU A 136 -4.79 13.88 -4.77
C LEU A 136 -5.05 12.50 -5.39
N PRO A 137 -6.13 11.79 -5.02
CA PRO A 137 -6.49 10.53 -5.63
C PRO A 137 -6.62 10.63 -7.16
N GLY A 138 -6.05 9.65 -7.88
CA GLY A 138 -6.08 9.58 -9.36
C GLY A 138 -5.04 10.46 -10.06
N GLN A 139 -4.21 11.19 -9.31
CA GLN A 139 -3.15 12.04 -9.85
C GLN A 139 -1.89 11.21 -10.16
N ILE A 140 -1.30 11.40 -11.34
CA ILE A 140 0.05 10.92 -11.61
C ILE A 140 1.01 11.91 -10.96
N PHE A 141 1.63 11.44 -9.88
CA PHE A 141 2.53 12.22 -9.04
C PHE A 141 3.86 11.48 -8.96
N SER A 142 4.96 12.16 -9.22
CA SER A 142 6.29 11.53 -9.26
C SER A 142 7.27 12.29 -8.38
N VAL A 143 8.12 11.55 -7.68
CA VAL A 143 9.32 12.08 -7.02
C VAL A 143 10.46 12.06 -8.02
N LEU A 144 11.16 13.18 -8.13
CA LEU A 144 12.25 13.37 -9.07
C LEU A 144 13.60 12.92 -8.49
N GLY A 145 14.52 12.59 -9.38
CA GLY A 145 15.87 12.22 -9.02
C GLY A 145 16.71 11.86 -10.23
N ASP A 146 17.92 11.41 -9.95
CA ASP A 146 18.87 10.95 -10.96
C ASP A 146 18.99 9.43 -10.94
N GLY A 147 19.45 8.83 -12.04
CA GLY A 147 19.64 7.39 -12.16
C GLY A 147 19.23 6.86 -13.52
N GLU A 148 18.90 5.57 -13.56
CA GLU A 148 18.42 4.91 -14.78
C GLU A 148 17.03 5.42 -15.19
N PHE A 149 16.18 5.70 -14.20
CA PHE A 149 14.91 6.40 -14.41
C PHE A 149 14.94 7.75 -13.69
N PRO A 150 14.42 8.82 -14.32
CA PRO A 150 14.47 10.17 -13.76
C PRO A 150 13.44 10.42 -12.64
N SER A 151 12.57 9.44 -12.37
CA SER A 151 11.54 9.59 -11.35
C SER A 151 10.95 8.25 -10.91
N VAL A 152 10.29 8.27 -9.74
CA VAL A 152 9.40 7.20 -9.27
C VAL A 152 8.01 7.77 -9.04
N GLN A 153 6.97 7.02 -9.38
CA GLN A 153 5.57 7.39 -9.20
C GLN A 153 5.09 7.07 -7.78
N ILE A 154 4.29 7.96 -7.21
CA ILE A 154 3.65 7.80 -5.91
C ILE A 154 2.23 7.26 -6.11
N ASP A 155 1.85 6.26 -5.31
CA ASP A 155 0.48 5.76 -5.28
C ASP A 155 -0.44 6.86 -4.75
N SER A 156 -1.22 7.47 -5.63
CA SER A 156 -2.15 8.56 -5.29
C SER A 156 -3.23 8.19 -4.27
N LYS A 157 -3.45 6.91 -4.00
CA LYS A 157 -4.48 6.45 -3.05
C LYS A 157 -3.96 6.39 -1.61
N TYR A 158 -2.72 5.99 -1.42
CA TYR A 158 -2.09 5.88 -0.08
C TYR A 158 -1.02 6.95 0.15
N SER A 159 -0.61 7.67 -0.89
CA SER A 159 0.36 8.77 -0.91
C SER A 159 1.75 8.46 -0.37
N ASN A 160 1.99 7.23 0.09
CA ASN A 160 3.22 6.82 0.76
C ASN A 160 4.02 5.74 0.02
N ILE A 161 3.38 4.96 -0.86
CA ILE A 161 4.07 3.92 -1.64
C ILE A 161 4.60 4.55 -2.92
N ALA A 162 5.85 4.23 -3.28
CA ALA A 162 6.48 4.64 -4.53
C ALA A 162 6.85 3.43 -5.40
N SER A 163 6.83 3.60 -6.72
CA SER A 163 7.34 2.60 -7.67
C SER A 163 7.76 3.21 -9.00
N SER A 164 8.51 2.48 -9.82
CA SER A 164 8.83 2.90 -11.19
C SER A 164 7.57 3.06 -12.06
N ASN A 165 6.54 2.23 -11.81
CA ASN A 165 5.23 2.33 -12.45
C ASN A 165 4.15 1.70 -11.55
N VAL A 166 3.34 2.55 -10.89
CA VAL A 166 2.34 2.07 -9.90
C VAL A 166 1.24 1.21 -10.50
N MET A 167 1.09 1.17 -11.82
CA MET A 167 0.07 0.34 -12.47
C MET A 167 0.49 -1.13 -12.55
N ASN A 168 1.78 -1.40 -12.77
CA ASN A 168 2.25 -2.75 -13.14
C ASN A 168 3.45 -3.24 -12.30
N ILE A 169 4.06 -2.38 -11.49
CA ILE A 169 5.31 -2.67 -10.78
C ILE A 169 5.15 -2.44 -9.28
N MET A 170 5.78 -3.31 -8.50
CA MET A 170 6.06 -3.07 -7.10
C MET A 170 7.57 -2.86 -6.93
N SER A 171 7.94 -1.75 -6.32
CA SER A 171 9.34 -1.39 -6.06
C SER A 171 9.68 -1.61 -4.60
N PHE A 172 10.85 -2.19 -4.37
CA PHE A 172 11.36 -2.56 -3.05
C PHE A 172 12.77 -2.05 -2.85
N VAL A 173 13.17 -1.99 -1.59
CA VAL A 173 14.56 -1.79 -1.17
C VAL A 173 14.94 -2.88 -0.16
N LYS A 174 16.24 -3.16 -0.04
CA LYS A 174 16.72 -4.12 0.97
C LYS A 174 16.56 -3.55 2.37
N CYS A 175 16.14 -4.41 3.29
CA CYS A 175 16.18 -4.10 4.72
C CYS A 175 17.65 -3.99 5.14
N VAL A 176 18.06 -2.83 5.65
CA VAL A 176 19.35 -2.69 6.32
C VAL A 176 19.31 -3.57 7.58
N LYS A 177 20.25 -4.50 7.71
CA LYS A 177 20.48 -5.17 8.99
C LYS A 177 21.03 -4.11 9.93
N ASN A 178 20.29 -3.75 10.97
CA ASN A 178 20.89 -3.02 12.08
C ASN A 178 22.01 -3.93 12.61
N LYS A 179 23.26 -3.47 12.47
CA LYS A 179 24.41 -4.09 13.11
C LYS A 179 24.34 -3.84 14.61
#